data_AF-A0A6B9VDC0-F1
#
_entry.id   AF-A0A6B9VDC0-F1
#
_cell.length_a   1.000
_cell.length_b   1.000
_cell.length_c   1.000
_cell.angle_alpha   90.00
_cell.angle_beta   90.00
_cell.angle_gamma   90.00
#
_symmetry.space_group_name_H-M   'P 1'
#
loop_
_entity.id
_entity.type
_entity.pdbx_description
1 polymer ?
#
loop_
_entity_poly.entity_id
_entity_poly.type
_entity_poly.pdbx_seq_one_letter_code
_entity_poly.pdbx_strand_id
1 'polypeptide(L)'
;MGQEFSHEGVNSEHTSYDQYEQEEEKHEEVDVDYMDEDDTNVEPMFDYHDFDEGSNIDSLEDIEMIEFWNIRDEDVCHFHFSDVNIAFEFYNRYARTRGFSAWKNRTRKSRAGALKLKNFVCHREGFRLPNNYGIGNLKRKPTPETRCGCSAMMEIHVDAPSGHWFISYFSDEHNHPLLDPWLTGLLPGHRFMSEADIGHMVNMKKGGINVG
;
A
#
# COMPACT_ATOMS: atom_id res chain seq x y z
N MET A 1 76.47 -7.34 6.82
CA MET A 1 75.76 -8.56 6.42
C MET A 1 74.39 -8.43 7.07
N GLY A 2 73.36 -7.91 6.41
CA GLY A 2 72.71 -8.44 5.19
C GLY A 2 71.98 -9.74 5.61
N GLN A 3 70.66 -9.91 5.51
CA GLN A 3 69.72 -9.48 4.48
C GLN A 3 68.29 -9.26 5.03
N GLU A 4 67.56 -8.36 4.35
CA GLU A 4 66.10 -8.23 4.32
C GLU A 4 65.43 -9.41 3.58
N PHE A 5 64.20 -9.77 3.98
CA PHE A 5 63.12 -10.36 3.17
C PHE A 5 61.81 -10.02 3.92
N SER A 6 61.01 -9.03 3.51
CA SER A 6 60.07 -8.91 2.38
C SER A 6 58.63 -9.30 2.75
N HIS A 7 57.72 -8.33 2.54
CA HIS A 7 56.26 -8.36 2.60
C HIS A 7 55.60 -9.67 2.13
N GLU A 8 54.55 -10.11 2.83
CA GLU A 8 53.25 -10.41 2.20
C GLU A 8 52.12 -9.95 3.14
N GLY A 9 51.29 -9.03 2.64
CA GLY A 9 50.11 -8.55 3.33
C GLY A 9 49.03 -9.62 3.32
N VAL A 10 48.45 -9.90 4.47
CA VAL A 10 47.17 -10.63 4.51
C VAL A 10 46.09 -9.58 4.34
N ASN A 11 45.43 -9.67 3.20
CA ASN A 11 44.29 -8.88 2.78
C ASN A 11 43.31 -8.68 3.95
N SER A 12 43.19 -7.43 4.40
CA SER A 12 41.90 -6.93 4.88
C SER A 12 40.98 -6.97 3.67
N GLU A 13 40.41 -8.13 3.39
CA GLU A 13 39.14 -8.17 2.69
C GLU A 13 38.17 -7.41 3.58
N HIS A 14 38.05 -6.12 3.25
CA HIS A 14 36.84 -5.36 3.44
C HIS A 14 35.74 -6.10 2.69
N THR A 15 35.27 -7.21 3.27
CA THR A 15 33.91 -7.66 3.05
C THR A 15 33.04 -6.62 3.72
N SER A 16 32.83 -5.51 2.99
CA SER A 16 31.71 -4.65 3.24
C SER A 16 30.50 -5.56 3.26
N TYR A 17 29.66 -5.39 4.27
CA TYR A 17 28.41 -6.12 4.38
C TYR A 17 27.38 -5.54 3.38
N ASP A 18 27.81 -5.20 2.16
CA ASP A 18 27.02 -4.69 1.04
C ASP A 18 26.50 -5.83 0.13
N GLN A 19 26.52 -7.08 0.60
CA GLN A 19 26.08 -8.24 -0.20
C GLN A 19 25.08 -9.16 0.53
N TYR A 20 24.22 -8.58 1.38
CA TYR A 20 22.94 -9.20 1.68
C TYR A 20 21.85 -8.37 1.02
N GLU A 21 21.77 -8.54 -0.29
CA GLU A 21 20.56 -8.50 -1.10
C GLU A 21 19.64 -7.31 -0.83
N GLN A 22 20.04 -6.18 -1.42
CA GLN A 22 19.11 -5.35 -2.20
C GLN A 22 18.49 -6.20 -3.32
N GLU A 23 17.56 -7.07 -2.96
CA GLU A 23 16.41 -7.34 -3.82
C GLU A 23 15.22 -6.81 -3.03
N GLU A 24 15.12 -5.48 -2.94
CA GLU A 24 13.80 -4.88 -3.01
C GLU A 24 13.14 -5.57 -4.20
N GLU A 25 12.08 -6.35 -3.95
CA GLU A 25 11.08 -6.55 -4.98
C GLU A 25 10.65 -5.14 -5.34
N LYS A 26 11.31 -4.59 -6.35
CA LYS A 26 10.76 -3.60 -7.24
C LYS A 26 9.57 -4.32 -7.84
N HIS A 27 8.47 -4.36 -7.08
CA HIS A 27 7.16 -4.43 -7.66
C HIS A 27 7.16 -3.24 -8.60
N GLU A 28 7.43 -3.51 -9.87
CA GLU A 28 7.02 -2.62 -10.93
C GLU A 28 5.58 -2.30 -10.59
N GLU A 29 5.35 -1.06 -10.19
CA GLU A 29 4.07 -0.43 -10.35
C GLU A 29 3.75 -0.62 -11.84
N VAL A 30 3.06 -1.71 -12.16
CA VAL A 30 2.41 -1.84 -13.46
C VAL A 30 1.17 -0.96 -13.33
N ASP A 31 1.44 0.35 -13.23
CA ASP A 31 0.54 1.40 -13.64
C ASP A 31 0.31 1.13 -15.13
N VAL A 32 -0.74 0.37 -15.42
CA VAL A 32 -1.35 0.42 -16.75
C VAL A 32 -1.94 1.81 -16.89
N ASP A 33 -1.09 2.76 -17.28
CA ASP A 33 -1.43 4.15 -17.58
C ASP A 33 -2.32 4.14 -18.83
N TYR A 34 -3.63 4.04 -18.62
CA TYR A 34 -4.61 4.36 -19.65
C TYR A 34 -4.66 5.88 -19.81
N MET A 35 -4.29 6.37 -20.99
CA MET A 35 -4.45 7.77 -21.38
C MET A 35 -5.82 7.93 -22.06
N ASP A 36 -6.66 8.85 -21.56
CA ASP A 36 -7.98 9.09 -22.15
C ASP A 36 -7.88 9.81 -23.51
N GLU A 37 -8.58 9.28 -24.50
CA GLU A 37 -8.99 9.98 -25.73
C GLU A 37 -10.37 10.59 -25.45
N ASP A 38 -10.42 11.89 -25.16
CA ASP A 38 -11.62 12.76 -25.13
C ASP A 38 -12.93 12.14 -24.59
N ASP A 39 -13.22 12.36 -23.29
CA ASP A 39 -14.60 12.30 -22.80
C ASP A 39 -14.85 13.44 -21.82
N THR A 40 -15.56 14.45 -22.30
CA THR A 40 -16.17 15.49 -21.47
C THR A 40 -17.55 14.97 -21.07
N ASN A 41 -17.85 15.00 -19.76
CA ASN A 41 -19.04 14.46 -19.08
C ASN A 41 -19.00 12.98 -18.69
N VAL A 42 -18.39 12.70 -17.54
CA VAL A 42 -19.00 11.74 -16.61
C VAL A 42 -20.12 12.51 -15.90
N GLU A 43 -21.38 12.34 -16.33
CA GLU A 43 -22.51 12.85 -15.55
C GLU A 43 -22.53 12.13 -14.20
N PRO A 44 -22.61 12.84 -13.07
CA PRO A 44 -22.78 12.21 -11.76
C PRO A 44 -24.14 11.51 -11.76
N MET A 45 -24.12 10.18 -11.70
CA MET A 45 -25.33 9.33 -11.77
C MET A 45 -26.18 9.38 -10.48
N PHE A 46 -25.87 10.29 -9.56
CA PHE A 46 -26.60 10.48 -8.31
C PHE A 46 -27.17 11.90 -8.25
N ASP A 47 -28.49 11.97 -8.16
CA ASP A 47 -29.28 13.18 -7.97
C ASP A 47 -28.80 13.93 -6.73
N TYR A 48 -28.20 15.10 -6.94
CA TYR A 48 -27.81 16.04 -5.89
C TYR A 48 -29.08 16.62 -5.25
N HIS A 49 -29.67 15.87 -4.33
CA HIS A 49 -30.53 16.42 -3.31
C HIS A 49 -29.66 16.91 -2.16
N ASP A 50 -29.27 18.19 -2.24
CA ASP A 50 -28.99 19.11 -1.11
C ASP A 50 -28.40 18.43 0.14
N PHE A 51 -27.07 18.24 0.18
CA PHE A 51 -26.38 17.80 1.41
C PHE A 51 -25.21 18.73 1.73
N ASP A 52 -25.43 19.47 2.81
CA ASP A 52 -24.53 20.34 3.53
C ASP A 52 -23.25 19.58 3.95
N GLU A 53 -22.07 20.17 3.72
CA GLU A 53 -20.82 19.88 4.45
C GLU A 53 -20.22 18.46 4.30
N GLY A 54 -19.71 18.12 3.11
CA GLY A 54 -18.73 17.03 2.97
C GLY A 54 -17.52 17.26 3.89
N SER A 55 -17.05 16.22 4.59
CA SER A 55 -15.97 16.34 5.57
C SER A 55 -14.62 16.34 4.85
N ASN A 56 -13.97 17.51 4.82
CA ASN A 56 -12.60 17.63 4.30
C ASN A 56 -11.60 17.07 5.30
N ILE A 57 -10.71 16.21 4.80
CA ILE A 57 -9.60 15.61 5.53
C ILE A 57 -8.34 16.09 4.83
N ASP A 58 -7.67 17.05 5.45
CA ASP A 58 -6.50 17.70 4.86
C ASP A 58 -5.19 17.17 5.43
N SER A 59 -5.26 16.47 6.56
CA SER A 59 -4.12 16.06 7.38
C SER A 59 -4.29 14.71 8.07
N LEU A 60 -3.21 14.19 8.64
CA LEU A 60 -3.25 12.96 9.44
C LEU A 60 -3.96 13.18 10.78
N GLU A 61 -3.87 14.38 11.32
CA GLU A 61 -4.57 14.79 12.53
C GLU A 61 -6.10 14.72 12.34
N ASP A 62 -6.60 15.11 11.17
CA ASP A 62 -8.03 14.97 10.84
C ASP A 62 -8.46 13.49 10.82
N ILE A 63 -7.62 12.63 10.23
CA ILE A 63 -7.84 11.18 10.21
C ILE A 63 -7.87 10.59 11.64
N GLU A 64 -7.04 11.10 12.55
CA GLU A 64 -7.00 10.66 13.95
C GLU A 64 -8.28 10.96 14.72
N MET A 65 -9.02 11.99 14.32
CA MET A 65 -10.28 12.37 14.95
C MET A 65 -11.48 11.52 14.50
N ILE A 66 -11.28 10.65 13.50
CA ILE A 66 -12.36 9.86 12.91
C ILE A 66 -12.59 8.56 13.69
N GLU A 67 -13.81 8.39 14.16
CA GLU A 67 -14.28 7.15 14.79
C GLU A 67 -14.67 6.12 13.71
N PHE A 68 -13.67 5.46 13.11
CA PHE A 68 -13.85 4.53 11.98
C PHE A 68 -14.85 3.38 12.25
N TRP A 69 -15.04 3.00 13.51
CA TRP A 69 -16.01 2.00 13.94
C TRP A 69 -17.47 2.39 13.69
N ASN A 70 -17.73 3.69 13.60
CA ASN A 70 -19.07 4.25 13.46
C ASN A 70 -19.39 4.65 12.02
N ILE A 71 -18.42 4.59 11.10
CA ILE A 71 -18.64 4.91 9.70
C ILE A 71 -19.46 3.79 9.07
N ARG A 72 -20.63 4.14 8.53
CA ARG A 72 -21.41 3.25 7.69
C ARG A 72 -20.91 3.35 6.25
N ASP A 73 -21.02 2.26 5.51
CA ASP A 73 -20.52 2.16 4.14
C ASP A 73 -21.17 3.21 3.22
N GLU A 74 -22.43 3.56 3.48
CA GLU A 74 -23.20 4.62 2.79
C GLU A 74 -22.63 6.04 3.04
N ASP A 75 -21.97 6.26 4.17
CA ASP A 75 -21.48 7.58 4.58
C ASP A 75 -20.05 7.84 4.10
N VAL A 76 -19.35 6.80 3.61
CA VAL A 76 -17.96 6.88 3.17
C VAL A 76 -17.79 7.87 2.01
N CYS A 77 -18.79 8.02 1.14
CA CYS A 77 -18.71 8.91 -0.02
C CYS A 77 -18.72 10.41 0.34
N HIS A 78 -19.02 10.79 1.59
CA HIS A 78 -19.05 12.19 2.03
C HIS A 78 -17.67 12.75 2.42
N PHE A 79 -16.62 11.93 2.39
CA PHE A 79 -15.26 12.37 2.70
C PHE A 79 -14.54 12.91 1.47
N HIS A 80 -13.85 14.03 1.67
CA HIS A 80 -13.00 14.70 0.67
C HIS A 80 -11.59 14.81 1.22
N PHE A 81 -10.58 14.74 0.35
CA PHE A 81 -9.19 14.71 0.75
C PHE A 81 -8.36 15.77 0.02
N SER A 82 -7.43 16.40 0.73
CA SER A 82 -6.46 17.32 0.11
C SER A 82 -5.54 16.62 -0.89
N ASP A 83 -5.19 15.35 -0.62
CA ASP A 83 -4.29 14.57 -1.46
C ASP A 83 -4.55 13.05 -1.45
N VAL A 84 -3.94 12.37 -2.41
CA VAL A 84 -4.09 10.92 -2.64
C VAL A 84 -3.51 10.07 -1.52
N ASN A 85 -2.46 10.53 -0.84
CA ASN A 85 -1.87 9.80 0.29
C ASN A 85 -2.75 9.90 1.54
N ILE A 86 -3.34 11.07 1.81
CA ILE A 86 -4.33 11.24 2.87
C ILE A 86 -5.56 10.37 2.62
N ALA A 87 -6.06 10.34 1.38
CA ALA A 87 -7.13 9.43 0.98
C ALA A 87 -6.76 7.94 1.18
N PHE A 88 -5.53 7.56 0.83
CA PHE A 88 -5.06 6.20 1.06
C PHE A 88 -4.94 5.85 2.54
N GLU A 89 -4.43 6.77 3.37
CA GLU A 89 -4.31 6.56 4.80
C GLU A 89 -5.68 6.41 5.46
N PHE A 90 -6.65 7.23 5.06
CA PHE A 90 -8.05 7.09 5.48
C PHE A 90 -8.57 5.68 5.17
N TYR A 91 -8.41 5.20 3.93
CA TYR A 91 -8.86 3.87 3.54
C TYR A 91 -8.09 2.76 4.25
N ASN A 92 -6.79 2.95 4.51
CA ASN A 92 -5.98 1.98 5.24
C ASN A 92 -6.43 1.87 6.71
N ARG A 93 -6.77 3.00 7.36
CA ARG A 93 -7.37 2.99 8.71
C ARG A 93 -8.75 2.37 8.73
N TYR A 94 -9.60 2.71 7.76
CA TYR A 94 -10.89 2.03 7.56
C TYR A 94 -10.69 0.52 7.45
N ALA A 95 -9.82 0.07 6.54
CA ALA A 95 -9.50 -1.34 6.34
C ALA A 95 -9.04 -2.04 7.61
N ARG A 96 -8.19 -1.37 8.40
CA ARG A 96 -7.71 -1.87 9.69
C ARG A 96 -8.86 -2.13 10.67
N THR A 97 -9.82 -1.21 10.77
CA THR A 97 -10.99 -1.40 11.65
C THR A 97 -11.97 -2.43 11.12
N ARG A 98 -12.00 -2.67 9.80
CA ARG A 98 -12.83 -3.70 9.16
C ARG A 98 -12.14 -5.06 9.01
N GLY A 99 -10.89 -5.23 9.41
CA GLY A 99 -10.25 -6.55 9.44
C GLY A 99 -9.45 -6.93 8.20
N PHE A 100 -9.16 -6.00 7.29
CA PHE A 100 -8.35 -6.24 6.10
C PHE A 100 -7.22 -5.21 5.96
N SER A 101 -6.38 -5.36 4.94
CA SER A 101 -5.34 -4.40 4.60
C SER A 101 -5.52 -3.93 3.17
N ALA A 102 -5.30 -2.65 2.93
CA ALA A 102 -5.39 -2.06 1.61
C ALA A 102 -4.02 -1.98 0.90
N TRP A 103 -4.04 -1.80 -0.41
CA TRP A 103 -2.87 -1.41 -1.20
C TRP A 103 -3.29 -0.49 -2.36
N LYS A 104 -2.35 0.34 -2.83
CA LYS A 104 -2.58 1.24 -3.97
C LYS A 104 -2.56 0.43 -5.26
N ASN A 105 -3.58 0.62 -6.10
CA ASN A 105 -3.72 -0.08 -7.38
C ASN A 105 -3.75 0.96 -8.52
N ARG A 106 -4.49 0.65 -9.59
CA ARG A 106 -4.60 1.41 -10.84
C ARG A 106 -4.69 2.92 -10.63
N THR A 107 -4.02 3.61 -11.53
CA THR A 107 -3.99 5.06 -11.67
C THR A 107 -4.51 5.42 -13.06
N ARG A 108 -5.30 6.49 -13.18
CA ARG A 108 -5.51 7.17 -14.47
C ARG A 108 -4.99 8.60 -14.42
N LYS A 109 -4.28 8.98 -15.48
CA LYS A 109 -3.67 10.30 -15.65
C LYS A 109 -4.28 10.94 -16.90
N SER A 110 -4.47 12.26 -16.86
CA SER A 110 -4.78 13.04 -18.05
C SER A 110 -3.63 12.99 -19.05
N ARG A 111 -3.88 13.41 -20.29
CA ARG A 111 -2.84 13.57 -21.33
C ARG A 111 -1.67 14.46 -20.91
N ALA A 112 -1.90 15.42 -20.02
CA ALA A 112 -0.86 16.29 -19.47
C ALA A 112 -0.04 15.63 -18.33
N GLY A 113 -0.34 14.36 -18.01
CA GLY A 113 0.30 13.61 -16.93
C GLY A 113 -0.28 13.85 -15.54
N ALA A 114 -1.24 14.77 -15.38
CA ALA A 114 -1.89 15.03 -14.11
C ALA A 114 -2.79 13.86 -13.69
N LEU A 115 -2.63 13.35 -12.46
CA LEU A 115 -3.45 12.30 -11.89
C LEU A 115 -4.93 12.75 -11.85
N LYS A 116 -5.83 11.88 -12.29
CA LYS A 116 -7.28 12.14 -12.31
C LYS A 116 -8.08 11.17 -11.45
N LEU A 117 -7.63 9.92 -11.40
CA LEU A 117 -8.31 8.84 -10.70
C LEU A 117 -7.26 7.91 -10.06
N LYS A 118 -7.54 7.45 -8.84
CA LYS A 118 -6.73 6.43 -8.16
C LYS A 118 -7.63 5.40 -7.49
N ASN A 119 -7.23 4.13 -7.59
CA ASN A 119 -7.90 3.02 -6.92
C ASN A 119 -7.07 2.53 -5.74
N PHE A 120 -7.75 2.30 -4.62
CA PHE A 120 -7.24 1.58 -3.47
C PHE A 120 -8.08 0.36 -3.25
N VAL A 121 -7.44 -0.78 -2.99
CA VAL A 121 -8.16 -2.04 -3.03
C VAL A 121 -7.72 -2.97 -1.90
N CYS A 122 -8.46 -4.04 -1.66
CA CYS A 122 -8.04 -5.08 -0.72
C CYS A 122 -6.73 -5.73 -1.17
N HIS A 123 -5.82 -6.02 -0.24
CA HIS A 123 -4.55 -6.72 -0.51
C HIS A 123 -4.75 -8.12 -1.12
N ARG A 124 -5.94 -8.72 -0.97
CA ARG A 124 -6.31 -9.99 -1.61
C ARG A 124 -6.95 -9.82 -2.99
N GLU A 125 -6.95 -8.60 -3.56
CA GLU A 125 -7.43 -8.36 -4.92
C GLU A 125 -6.61 -9.12 -5.97
N GLY A 126 -7.31 -9.48 -7.05
CA GLY A 126 -6.74 -10.07 -8.26
C GLY A 126 -6.42 -11.55 -8.09
N PHE A 127 -5.86 -12.13 -9.14
CA PHE A 127 -5.39 -13.51 -9.12
C PHE A 127 -3.91 -13.51 -9.51
N ARG A 128 -3.09 -14.30 -8.83
CA ARG A 128 -1.72 -14.48 -9.32
C ARG A 128 -1.80 -15.27 -10.61
N LEU A 129 -1.04 -14.85 -11.61
CA LEU A 129 -0.83 -15.69 -12.79
C LEU A 129 -0.25 -17.03 -12.31
N PRO A 130 -0.69 -18.17 -12.86
CA PRO A 130 -0.09 -19.45 -12.53
C PRO A 130 1.40 -19.37 -12.87
N ASN A 131 2.26 -19.39 -11.84
CA ASN A 131 3.68 -19.58 -12.08
C ASN A 131 3.89 -20.96 -12.72
N ASN A 132 4.86 -21.09 -13.61
CA ASN A 132 5.27 -22.39 -14.16
C ASN A 132 5.94 -23.24 -13.05
N TYR A 133 5.14 -23.78 -12.13
CA TYR A 133 5.56 -24.67 -11.03
C TYR A 133 6.25 -25.97 -11.50
N GLY A 134 6.38 -26.18 -12.81
CA GLY A 134 7.06 -27.33 -13.43
C GLY A 134 8.48 -27.07 -13.94
N ILE A 135 9.02 -25.85 -13.90
CA ILE A 135 10.42 -25.58 -14.28
C ILE A 135 11.28 -25.75 -13.02
N GLY A 136 11.92 -26.91 -12.88
CA GLY A 136 12.64 -27.40 -11.70
C GLY A 136 13.88 -26.62 -11.23
N ASN A 137 13.92 -25.29 -11.39
CA ASN A 137 15.07 -24.45 -11.01
C ASN A 137 14.72 -23.26 -10.08
N LEU A 138 13.56 -23.25 -9.40
CA LEU A 138 13.30 -22.22 -8.37
C LEU A 138 13.95 -22.62 -7.04
N LYS A 139 14.97 -21.84 -6.62
CA LYS A 139 15.65 -21.98 -5.31
C LYS A 139 14.79 -21.51 -4.11
N ARG A 140 13.66 -20.84 -4.36
CA ARG A 140 12.77 -20.26 -3.33
C ARG A 140 11.53 -21.16 -3.15
N LYS A 141 11.12 -21.38 -1.89
CA LYS A 141 9.86 -22.08 -1.57
C LYS A 141 8.68 -21.35 -2.22
N PRO A 142 7.65 -22.05 -2.73
CA PRO A 142 6.44 -21.40 -3.23
C PRO A 142 5.82 -20.51 -2.14
N THR A 143 5.70 -19.22 -2.40
CA THR A 143 4.95 -18.31 -1.53
C THR A 143 3.47 -18.69 -1.61
N PRO A 144 2.77 -18.88 -0.47
CA PRO A 144 1.34 -19.18 -0.48
C PRO A 144 0.58 -18.12 -1.27
N GLU A 145 -0.42 -18.57 -2.04
CA GLU A 145 -1.28 -17.67 -2.80
C GLU A 145 -2.21 -16.92 -1.83
N THR A 146 -1.99 -15.61 -1.73
CA THR A 146 -2.73 -14.73 -0.82
C THR A 146 -3.82 -13.91 -1.53
N ARG A 147 -3.81 -13.88 -2.87
CA ARG A 147 -4.78 -13.17 -3.70
C ARG A 147 -5.91 -14.11 -4.12
N CYS A 148 -7.16 -13.71 -3.89
CA CYS A 148 -8.35 -14.53 -4.14
C CYS A 148 -9.39 -13.81 -5.01
N GLY A 149 -8.99 -12.75 -5.72
CA GLY A 149 -9.87 -11.95 -6.54
C GLY A 149 -10.87 -11.14 -5.75
N CYS A 150 -10.49 -10.67 -4.55
CA CYS A 150 -11.36 -9.79 -3.77
C CYS A 150 -11.68 -8.51 -4.56
N SER A 151 -12.92 -8.05 -4.48
CA SER A 151 -13.43 -6.87 -5.21
C SER A 151 -13.59 -5.62 -4.35
N ALA A 152 -13.35 -5.72 -3.03
CA ALA A 152 -13.44 -4.58 -2.14
C ALA A 152 -12.44 -3.48 -2.56
N MET A 153 -12.96 -2.28 -2.79
CA MET A 153 -12.21 -1.15 -3.32
C MET A 153 -12.81 0.21 -2.97
N MET A 154 -11.95 1.22 -3.02
CA MET A 154 -12.28 2.64 -2.97
C MET A 154 -11.63 3.33 -4.17
N GLU A 155 -12.43 4.05 -4.95
CA GLU A 155 -11.98 4.87 -6.08
C GLU A 155 -12.14 6.34 -5.73
N ILE A 156 -11.10 7.12 -6.01
CA ILE A 156 -11.10 8.57 -5.80
C ILE A 156 -10.87 9.32 -7.10
N HIS A 157 -11.56 10.45 -7.26
CA HIS A 157 -11.46 11.37 -8.38
C HIS A 157 -11.05 12.75 -7.91
N VAL A 158 -10.24 13.46 -8.70
CA VAL A 158 -9.94 14.86 -8.43
C VAL A 158 -11.08 15.75 -8.91
N ASP A 159 -11.62 16.58 -8.02
CA ASP A 159 -12.48 17.68 -8.37
C ASP A 159 -11.63 18.84 -8.88
N ALA A 160 -11.71 19.15 -10.18
CA ALA A 160 -10.82 20.09 -10.83
C ALA A 160 -10.92 21.55 -10.31
N PRO A 161 -12.12 22.07 -9.95
CA PRO A 161 -12.26 23.41 -9.37
C PRO A 161 -11.67 23.54 -7.96
N SER A 162 -11.93 22.60 -7.04
CA SER A 162 -11.40 22.67 -5.67
C SER A 162 -9.97 22.15 -5.54
N GLY A 163 -9.57 21.22 -6.40
CA GLY A 163 -8.32 20.48 -6.29
C GLY A 163 -8.36 19.32 -5.27
N HIS A 164 -9.49 19.14 -4.57
CA HIS A 164 -9.68 18.05 -3.60
C HIS A 164 -10.05 16.75 -4.32
N TRP A 165 -9.82 15.65 -3.61
CA TRP A 165 -10.18 14.30 -4.04
C TRP A 165 -11.47 13.87 -3.35
N PHE A 166 -12.43 13.34 -4.09
CA PHE A 166 -13.67 12.78 -3.53
C PHE A 166 -13.79 11.31 -3.90
N ILE A 167 -14.55 10.56 -3.12
CA ILE A 167 -14.80 9.13 -3.36
C ILE A 167 -15.91 8.99 -4.40
N SER A 168 -15.56 8.52 -5.60
CA SER A 168 -16.51 8.31 -6.69
C SER A 168 -17.18 6.94 -6.62
N TYR A 169 -16.50 5.95 -6.05
CA TYR A 169 -17.01 4.59 -5.90
C TYR A 169 -16.42 3.90 -4.66
N PHE A 170 -17.26 3.13 -3.96
CA PHE A 170 -16.87 2.39 -2.78
C PHE A 170 -17.59 1.03 -2.74
N SER A 171 -16.85 -0.03 -2.40
CA SER A 171 -17.36 -1.37 -2.13
C SER A 171 -16.58 -2.01 -0.99
N ASP A 172 -17.27 -2.43 0.06
CA ASP A 172 -16.72 -3.22 1.18
C ASP A 172 -17.10 -4.71 1.06
N GLU A 173 -17.40 -5.19 -0.15
CA GLU A 173 -17.74 -6.59 -0.38
C GLU A 173 -16.49 -7.47 -0.47
N HIS A 174 -16.32 -8.38 0.49
CA HIS A 174 -15.19 -9.31 0.54
C HIS A 174 -15.62 -10.75 0.24
N ASN A 175 -14.82 -11.45 -0.57
CA ASN A 175 -15.02 -12.86 -0.89
C ASN A 175 -14.17 -13.81 0.00
N HIS A 176 -13.60 -13.27 1.07
CA HIS A 176 -12.77 -13.99 2.03
C HIS A 176 -13.11 -13.55 3.45
N PRO A 177 -12.80 -14.39 4.47
CA PRO A 177 -12.97 -13.96 5.85
C PRO A 177 -12.09 -12.75 6.16
N LEU A 178 -12.64 -11.82 6.92
CA LEU A 178 -11.93 -10.70 7.52
C LEU A 178 -11.34 -11.14 8.85
N LEU A 179 -10.21 -10.55 9.23
CA LEU A 179 -9.63 -10.79 10.54
C LEU A 179 -10.38 -9.96 11.59
N ASP A 180 -10.34 -10.46 12.81
CA ASP A 180 -10.72 -9.62 13.94
C ASP A 180 -9.77 -8.40 14.00
N PRO A 181 -10.27 -7.16 14.14
CA PRO A 181 -9.45 -5.97 14.17
C PRO A 181 -8.24 -5.99 15.13
N TRP A 182 -8.32 -6.69 16.27
CA TRP A 182 -7.14 -6.82 17.16
C TRP A 182 -5.99 -7.63 16.54
N LEU A 183 -6.27 -8.47 15.54
CA LEU A 183 -5.29 -9.26 14.79
C LEU A 183 -4.78 -8.55 13.54
N THR A 184 -5.34 -7.41 13.16
CA THR A 184 -4.99 -6.74 11.89
C THR A 184 -3.57 -6.23 11.83
N GLY A 185 -2.92 -5.97 12.98
CA GLY A 185 -1.49 -5.66 13.03
C GLY A 185 -0.59 -6.76 12.47
N LEU A 186 -1.11 -7.99 12.31
CA LEU A 186 -0.41 -9.10 11.67
C LEU A 186 -0.50 -9.08 10.14
N LEU A 187 -1.37 -8.26 9.55
CA LEU A 187 -1.51 -8.16 8.10
C LEU A 187 -0.36 -7.34 7.50
N PRO A 188 0.21 -7.74 6.34
CA PRO A 188 1.36 -7.06 5.73
C PRO A 188 1.21 -5.55 5.61
N GLY A 189 0.04 -5.04 5.19
CA GLY A 189 -0.20 -3.60 5.03
C GLY A 189 -0.30 -2.80 6.34
N HIS A 190 -0.34 -3.49 7.49
CA HIS A 190 -0.46 -2.91 8.83
C HIS A 190 0.76 -3.14 9.72
N ARG A 191 1.75 -3.92 9.23
CA ARG A 191 3.02 -4.19 9.90
C ARG A 191 3.94 -2.97 9.81
N PHE A 192 3.54 -1.86 10.41
CA PHE A 192 4.45 -0.76 10.67
C PHE A 192 5.21 -1.03 11.96
N MET A 193 6.53 -0.99 11.90
CA MET A 193 7.39 -1.05 13.09
C MET A 193 7.88 0.37 13.37
N SER A 194 7.75 0.81 14.63
CA SER A 194 8.31 2.12 15.01
C SER A 194 9.83 2.11 14.89
N GLU A 195 10.46 3.28 14.77
CA GLU A 195 11.92 3.39 14.80
C GLU A 195 12.52 2.77 16.08
N ALA A 196 11.79 2.87 17.19
CA ALA A 196 12.17 2.23 18.44
C ALA A 196 12.12 0.71 18.32
N ASP A 197 11.07 0.12 17.74
CA ASP A 197 10.97 -1.33 17.52
C ASP A 197 12.09 -1.82 16.61
N ILE A 198 12.39 -1.07 15.54
CA ILE A 198 13.52 -1.35 14.64
C ILE A 198 14.84 -1.31 15.42
N GLY A 199 15.07 -0.26 16.22
CA GLY A 199 16.25 -0.13 17.08
C GLY A 199 16.38 -1.27 18.08
N HIS A 200 15.28 -1.68 18.71
CA HIS A 200 15.22 -2.82 19.62
C HIS A 200 15.57 -4.13 18.89
N MET A 201 15.03 -4.38 17.70
CA MET A 201 15.34 -5.56 16.90
C MET A 201 16.82 -5.61 16.48
N VAL A 202 17.40 -4.47 16.07
CA VAL A 202 18.83 -4.37 15.76
C VAL A 202 19.68 -4.70 16.99
N ASN A 203 19.30 -4.21 18.17
CA ASN A 203 20.00 -4.49 19.42
C ASN A 203 19.86 -5.96 19.86
N MET A 204 18.68 -6.57 19.70
CA MET A 204 18.49 -8.01 19.93
C MET A 204 19.39 -8.85 19.05
N LYS A 205 19.49 -8.51 17.75
CA LYS A 205 20.38 -9.19 16.80
C LYS A 205 21.86 -9.04 17.18
N LYS A 206 22.29 -7.83 17.60
CA LYS A 206 23.66 -7.61 18.15
C LYS A 206 23.92 -8.45 19.39
N GLY A 207 22.91 -8.68 20.22
CA GLY A 207 22.97 -9.55 21.40
C GLY A 207 22.89 -11.04 21.11
N GLY A 208 22.82 -11.47 19.85
CA GLY A 208 22.72 -12.87 19.46
C GLY A 208 21.32 -13.48 19.55
N ILE A 209 20.28 -12.66 19.73
CA ILE A 209 18.87 -13.08 19.75
C ILE A 209 18.32 -12.94 18.33
N ASN A 210 17.89 -14.04 17.74
CA ASN A 210 17.32 -14.06 16.40
C ASN A 210 15.80 -13.82 16.48
N VAL A 211 15.33 -12.75 15.85
CA VAL A 211 13.91 -12.41 15.72
C VAL A 211 13.52 -12.78 14.29
N GLY A 212 12.71 -13.82 14.14
CA GLY A 212 12.24 -14.34 12.86
C GLY A 212 11.04 -13.59 12.30
#